data_AF-A0A380KED9-F1
#
_entry.id   AF-A0A380KED9-F1
#
_cell.length_a   1.000
_cell.length_b   1.000
_cell.length_c   1.000
_cell.angle_alpha   90.00
_cell.angle_beta   90.00
_cell.angle_gamma   90.00
#
_symmetry.space_group_name_H-M   'P 1'
#
loop_
_entity.id
_entity.type
_entity.pdbx_description
1 polymer ?
#
loop_
_entity_poly.entity_id
_entity_poly.type
_entity_poly.pdbx_seq_one_letter_code
_entity_poly.pdbx_strand_id
1 'polypeptide(L)'
;MKKGFVVATLLVSLLLSACQSNATKQKQEGTTVSSYRPGQTGEQEAASGTIAYDVREIELKSNGNKIYGKAYVPQVSGRVPLVIFSHEFGTTHTTGEGYAEYFASRGIAYYVFDFPGGSISGSRSEGKTTEMSVLTEARDLGHVLDAAKEWNFVDSNRIYLHGGS
;
A
#
# COMPACT_ATOMS: atom_id res chain seq x y z
N MET A 1 62.47 -15.44 18.76
CA MET A 1 63.78 -15.09 18.14
C MET A 1 63.55 -15.05 16.63
N LYS A 2 63.83 -14.03 15.80
CA LYS A 2 64.43 -12.69 15.89
C LYS A 2 63.95 -11.96 14.60
N LYS A 3 63.56 -10.68 14.73
CA LYS A 3 63.88 -9.51 13.84
C LYS A 3 63.47 -9.64 12.36
N GLY A 4 62.60 -8.80 11.78
CA GLY A 4 62.60 -7.33 11.77
C GLY A 4 63.51 -6.82 10.65
N PHE A 5 62.96 -6.28 9.56
CA PHE A 5 63.66 -5.31 8.72
C PHE A 5 62.69 -4.40 7.96
N VAL A 6 62.84 -3.11 8.24
CA VAL A 6 62.25 -1.95 7.59
C VAL A 6 63.06 -1.68 6.33
N VAL A 7 62.42 -1.52 5.17
CA VAL A 7 62.97 -0.71 4.07
C VAL A 7 61.87 0.17 3.52
N ALA A 8 61.89 1.42 3.97
CA ALA A 8 61.27 2.53 3.30
C ALA A 8 62.10 2.87 2.06
N THR A 9 61.47 2.85 0.88
CA THR A 9 62.00 3.53 -0.30
C THR A 9 60.90 4.36 -0.91
N LEU A 10 61.01 5.67 -0.67
CA LEU A 10 60.47 6.74 -1.51
C LEU A 10 60.78 6.43 -2.98
N LEU A 11 59.76 6.48 -3.85
CA LEU A 11 59.95 6.89 -5.24
C LEU A 11 58.72 7.68 -5.69
N VAL A 12 58.94 8.98 -5.75
CA VAL A 12 58.07 9.99 -6.34
C VAL A 12 58.04 9.77 -7.85
N SER A 13 56.85 9.59 -8.42
CA SER A 13 56.62 9.83 -9.84
C SER A 13 55.21 10.36 -10.05
N LEU A 14 55.17 11.65 -10.41
CA LEU A 14 54.03 12.38 -10.95
C LEU A 14 53.33 11.58 -12.05
N LEU A 15 52.03 11.39 -11.93
CA LEU A 15 51.11 11.36 -13.07
C LEU A 15 49.89 12.22 -12.71
N LEU A 16 49.97 13.50 -13.05
CA LEU A 16 48.80 14.34 -13.24
C LEU A 16 48.03 13.77 -14.44
N SER A 17 46.93 13.09 -14.18
CA SER A 17 45.90 12.85 -15.19
C SER A 17 44.68 13.69 -14.83
N ALA A 18 44.74 14.96 -15.25
CA ALA A 18 43.54 15.76 -15.44
C ALA A 18 42.93 15.35 -16.78
N CYS A 19 41.71 14.81 -16.76
CA CYS A 19 40.69 15.13 -17.76
C CYS A 19 39.33 14.54 -17.35
N GLN A 20 38.41 15.47 -17.10
CA GLN A 20 36.97 15.42 -17.35
C GLN A 20 36.11 14.47 -16.51
N SER A 21 35.41 15.10 -15.56
CA SER A 21 34.05 14.77 -15.19
C SER A 21 33.17 14.71 -16.44
N ASN A 22 32.83 13.51 -16.90
CA ASN A 22 31.63 13.32 -17.68
C ASN A 22 30.44 13.41 -16.73
N ALA A 23 29.96 14.64 -16.53
CA ALA A 23 28.59 14.88 -16.14
C ALA A 23 27.71 14.34 -17.28
N THR A 24 27.34 13.06 -17.20
CA THR A 24 26.24 12.55 -18.00
C THR A 24 25.02 13.33 -17.55
N LYS A 25 24.64 14.35 -18.33
CA LYS A 25 23.30 14.92 -18.31
C LYS A 25 22.34 13.79 -18.67
N GLN A 26 21.93 13.00 -17.69
CA GLN A 26 20.69 12.27 -17.82
C GLN A 26 19.59 13.31 -17.80
N LYS A 27 19.01 13.52 -18.98
CA LYS A 27 17.72 14.17 -19.17
C LYS A 27 16.74 13.43 -18.26
N GLN A 28 16.51 13.95 -17.07
CA GLN A 28 15.32 13.58 -16.30
C GLN A 28 14.14 14.02 -17.17
N GLU A 29 13.60 13.07 -17.91
CA GLU A 29 12.23 13.16 -18.36
C GLU A 29 11.39 13.24 -17.10
N GLY A 30 11.03 14.46 -16.74
CA GLY A 30 10.08 14.71 -15.68
C GLY A 30 8.84 13.92 -16.02
N THR A 31 8.59 12.87 -15.24
CA THR A 31 7.25 12.31 -15.14
C THR A 31 6.36 13.49 -14.78
N THR A 32 5.54 13.91 -15.72
CA THR A 32 4.46 14.85 -15.46
C THR A 32 3.63 14.21 -14.37
N VAL A 33 3.81 14.68 -13.14
CA VAL A 33 2.88 14.37 -12.05
C VAL A 33 1.56 14.94 -12.53
N SER A 34 0.68 14.04 -12.96
CA SER A 34 -0.68 14.38 -13.33
C SER A 34 -1.26 15.17 -12.15
N SER A 35 -1.58 16.44 -12.39
CA SER A 35 -2.09 17.32 -11.35
C SER A 35 -3.37 16.70 -10.78
N TYR A 36 -3.35 16.30 -9.52
CA TYR A 36 -4.52 15.79 -8.82
C TYR A 36 -5.69 16.79 -8.95
N ARG A 37 -6.84 16.31 -9.46
CA ARG A 37 -8.10 17.06 -9.54
C ARG A 37 -9.14 16.30 -8.71
N PRO A 38 -9.60 16.87 -7.58
CA PRO A 38 -10.71 16.29 -6.81
C PRO A 38 -11.95 16.11 -7.71
N GLY A 39 -12.58 14.94 -7.66
CA GLY A 39 -13.84 14.66 -8.39
C GLY A 39 -13.70 14.05 -9.79
N GLN A 40 -12.50 13.66 -10.24
CA GLN A 40 -12.36 12.78 -11.42
C GLN A 40 -12.36 11.31 -10.98
N THR A 41 -13.52 10.64 -11.03
CA THR A 41 -13.59 9.18 -11.15
C THR A 41 -13.25 8.80 -12.59
N GLY A 42 -11.99 8.97 -12.97
CA GLY A 42 -11.46 8.44 -14.22
C GLY A 42 -10.96 7.03 -13.97
N GLU A 43 -11.14 6.13 -14.95
CA GLU A 43 -10.36 4.90 -15.08
C GLU A 43 -8.87 5.28 -15.09
N GLN A 44 -8.25 5.33 -13.91
CA GLN A 44 -6.81 5.46 -13.79
C GLN A 44 -6.23 4.07 -14.07
N GLU A 45 -6.15 3.70 -15.35
CA GLU A 45 -5.34 2.56 -15.79
C GLU A 45 -3.86 2.93 -15.66
N ALA A 46 -3.36 2.98 -14.44
CA ALA A 46 -1.94 2.79 -14.22
C ALA A 46 -1.62 1.34 -14.58
N ALA A 47 -0.70 1.14 -15.52
CA ALA A 47 -0.33 -0.19 -16.02
C ALA A 47 -0.19 -1.19 -14.87
N SER A 48 -0.86 -2.35 -14.93
CA SER A 48 -0.81 -3.34 -13.86
C SER A 48 0.62 -3.81 -13.58
N GLY A 49 0.93 -4.11 -12.33
CA GLY A 49 2.21 -4.71 -11.98
C GLY A 49 2.32 -6.15 -12.47
N THR A 50 3.47 -6.79 -12.26
CA THR A 50 3.76 -8.15 -12.78
C THR A 50 3.48 -9.27 -11.79
N ILE A 51 3.11 -8.96 -10.54
CA ILE A 51 2.87 -9.97 -9.49
C ILE A 51 1.42 -10.45 -9.58
N ALA A 52 1.21 -11.75 -9.67
CA ALA A 52 -0.12 -12.35 -9.55
C ALA A 52 -0.65 -12.21 -8.11
N TYR A 53 -1.97 -12.16 -7.93
CA TYR A 53 -2.60 -12.04 -6.62
C TYR A 53 -3.89 -12.84 -6.54
N ASP A 54 -4.29 -13.23 -5.33
CA ASP A 54 -5.58 -13.83 -5.04
C ASP A 54 -6.55 -12.77 -4.52
N VAL A 55 -7.84 -12.91 -4.80
CA VAL A 55 -8.90 -12.15 -4.13
C VAL A 55 -9.60 -13.07 -3.13
N ARG A 56 -9.67 -12.64 -1.87
CA ARG A 56 -10.28 -13.41 -0.77
C ARG A 56 -11.39 -12.60 -0.14
N GLU A 57 -12.60 -13.15 -0.08
CA GLU A 57 -13.66 -12.57 0.75
C GLU A 57 -13.31 -12.79 2.23
N ILE A 58 -13.40 -11.73 3.02
CA ILE A 58 -13.19 -11.78 4.47
C ILE A 58 -14.39 -11.11 5.12
N GLU A 59 -15.06 -11.84 6.00
CA GLU A 59 -16.13 -11.31 6.85
C GLU A 59 -15.64 -11.16 8.29
N LEU A 60 -15.98 -10.04 8.90
CA LEU A 60 -15.64 -9.67 10.26
C LEU A 60 -16.91 -9.32 11.04
N LYS A 61 -16.78 -9.10 12.35
CA LYS A 61 -17.87 -8.57 13.19
C LYS A 61 -17.41 -7.35 13.96
N SER A 62 -18.24 -6.32 13.98
CA SER A 62 -18.06 -5.13 14.82
C SER A 62 -19.40 -4.71 15.40
N ASN A 63 -19.47 -4.53 16.73
CA ASN A 63 -20.69 -4.16 17.46
C ASN A 63 -21.92 -5.02 17.11
N GLY A 64 -21.72 -6.32 16.84
CA GLY A 64 -22.78 -7.23 16.44
C GLY A 64 -23.16 -7.19 14.96
N ASN A 65 -22.71 -6.18 14.20
CA ASN A 65 -22.89 -6.11 12.75
C ASN A 65 -21.78 -6.88 12.03
N LYS A 66 -22.15 -7.60 11.00
CA LYS A 66 -21.24 -8.16 10.02
C LYS A 66 -20.59 -7.05 9.18
N ILE A 67 -19.27 -7.12 9.02
CA ILE A 67 -18.50 -6.34 8.05
C ILE A 67 -18.06 -7.28 6.95
N TYR A 68 -18.42 -6.97 5.70
CA TYR A 68 -17.95 -7.66 4.52
C TYR A 68 -16.78 -6.91 3.88
N GLY A 69 -15.79 -7.64 3.37
CA GLY A 69 -14.73 -7.07 2.53
C GLY A 69 -14.00 -8.09 1.65
N LYS A 70 -13.09 -7.59 0.83
CA LYS A 70 -12.19 -8.36 -0.03
C LYS A 70 -10.74 -7.98 0.24
N ALA A 71 -9.88 -8.98 0.44
CA ALA A 71 -8.44 -8.84 0.49
C ALA A 71 -7.83 -9.27 -0.85
N TYR A 72 -7.06 -8.38 -1.46
CA TYR A 72 -6.23 -8.64 -2.62
C TYR A 72 -4.83 -8.97 -2.13
N VAL A 73 -4.42 -10.24 -2.27
CA VAL A 73 -3.24 -10.81 -1.62
C VAL A 73 -2.21 -11.20 -2.68
N PRO A 74 -1.05 -10.52 -2.76
CA PRO A 74 0.00 -10.87 -3.69
C PRO A 74 0.50 -12.31 -3.47
N GLN A 75 0.72 -13.05 -4.57
CA GLN A 75 1.30 -14.39 -4.56
C GLN A 75 2.83 -14.31 -4.45
N VAL A 76 3.30 -13.87 -3.28
CA VAL A 76 4.72 -13.80 -2.93
C VAL A 76 4.99 -14.62 -1.67
N SER A 77 6.25 -14.98 -1.45
CA SER A 77 6.65 -15.70 -0.23
C SER A 77 6.65 -14.77 0.98
N GLY A 78 6.12 -15.25 2.11
CA GLY A 78 6.15 -14.53 3.39
C GLY A 78 5.00 -13.54 3.59
N ARG A 79 5.13 -12.70 4.61
CA ARG A 79 4.16 -11.67 4.98
C ARG A 79 4.44 -10.36 4.23
N VAL A 80 3.38 -9.68 3.79
CA VAL A 80 3.45 -8.45 3.00
C VAL A 80 2.86 -7.25 3.75
N PRO A 81 3.23 -6.01 3.39
CA PRO A 81 2.51 -4.83 3.84
C PRO A 81 1.03 -4.90 3.48
N LEU A 82 0.19 -4.28 4.30
CA LEU A 82 -1.24 -4.15 4.05
C LEU A 82 -1.65 -2.67 3.98
N VAL A 83 -2.50 -2.34 3.02
CA VAL A 83 -3.29 -1.10 3.03
C VAL A 83 -4.75 -1.44 3.31
N ILE A 84 -5.37 -0.77 4.26
CA ILE A 84 -6.81 -0.86 4.54
C ILE A 84 -7.48 0.37 3.94
N PHE A 85 -8.51 0.17 3.12
CA PHE A 85 -9.24 1.23 2.46
C PHE A 85 -10.58 1.52 3.12
N SER A 86 -10.76 2.78 3.51
CA SER A 86 -12.02 3.34 4.00
C SER A 86 -12.70 4.06 2.84
N HIS A 87 -13.79 3.48 2.34
CA HIS A 87 -14.56 4.05 1.23
C HIS A 87 -15.37 5.29 1.65
N GLU A 88 -15.92 5.97 0.66
CA GLU A 88 -16.72 7.20 0.81
C GLU A 88 -18.09 6.94 1.43
N PHE A 89 -18.67 7.97 2.05
CA PHE A 89 -20.04 7.87 2.54
C PHE A 89 -21.03 7.65 1.39
N GLY A 90 -21.89 6.65 1.54
CA GLY A 90 -22.90 6.28 0.56
C GLY A 90 -22.41 5.33 -0.53
N THR A 91 -21.13 4.98 -0.57
CA THR A 91 -20.52 4.02 -1.52
C THR A 91 -20.26 2.67 -0.85
N THR A 92 -19.53 1.79 -1.53
CA THR A 92 -19.16 0.43 -1.05
C THR A 92 -17.69 0.17 -1.34
N HIS A 93 -17.15 -0.94 -0.84
CA HIS A 93 -15.80 -1.46 -1.08
C HIS A 93 -15.35 -1.42 -2.54
N THR A 94 -16.28 -1.48 -3.50
CA THR A 94 -16.03 -1.45 -4.95
C THR A 94 -15.28 -0.20 -5.41
N THR A 95 -15.43 0.95 -4.74
CA THR A 95 -14.68 2.17 -5.09
C THR A 95 -13.18 2.02 -4.86
N GLY A 96 -12.78 1.06 -4.01
CA GLY A 96 -11.39 0.75 -3.72
C GLY A 96 -10.78 -0.35 -4.59
N GLU A 97 -11.55 -1.08 -5.39
CA GLU A 97 -11.06 -2.30 -6.07
C GLU A 97 -9.94 -2.00 -7.08
N GLY A 98 -10.05 -0.90 -7.85
CA GLY A 98 -8.98 -0.50 -8.78
C GLY A 98 -7.64 -0.20 -8.08
N TYR A 99 -7.69 0.42 -6.90
CA TYR A 99 -6.48 0.59 -6.06
C TYR A 99 -5.98 -0.76 -5.55
N ALA A 100 -6.88 -1.65 -5.14
CA ALA A 100 -6.52 -2.96 -4.64
C ALA A 100 -5.74 -3.77 -5.69
N GLU A 101 -6.21 -3.79 -6.94
CA GLU A 101 -5.52 -4.42 -8.06
C GLU A 101 -4.14 -3.78 -8.34
N TYR A 102 -4.08 -2.44 -8.31
CA TYR A 102 -2.84 -1.70 -8.50
C TYR A 102 -1.77 -2.05 -7.46
N PHE A 103 -2.12 -2.10 -6.17
CA PHE A 103 -1.19 -2.40 -5.10
C PHE A 103 -0.84 -3.89 -5.01
N ALA A 104 -1.83 -4.77 -5.16
CA ALA A 104 -1.62 -6.22 -5.07
C ALA A 104 -0.70 -6.73 -6.18
N SER A 105 -0.85 -6.20 -7.41
CA SER A 105 0.05 -6.49 -8.53
C SER A 105 1.50 -6.01 -8.33
N ARG A 106 1.80 -5.30 -7.23
CA ARG A 106 3.12 -4.78 -6.84
C ARG A 106 3.62 -5.30 -5.50
N GLY A 107 3.01 -6.36 -4.96
CA GLY A 107 3.49 -7.01 -3.74
C GLY A 107 3.00 -6.38 -2.44
N ILE A 108 1.97 -5.53 -2.49
CA ILE A 108 1.33 -4.94 -1.31
C ILE A 108 -0.09 -5.46 -1.21
N ALA A 109 -0.45 -6.10 -0.10
CA ALA A 109 -1.83 -6.51 0.12
C ALA A 109 -2.74 -5.29 0.31
N TYR A 110 -3.99 -5.43 -0.13
CA TYR A 110 -4.95 -4.34 -0.05
C TYR A 110 -6.31 -4.89 0.37
N TYR A 111 -6.91 -4.28 1.39
CA TYR A 111 -8.21 -4.69 1.92
C TYR A 111 -9.24 -3.59 1.72
N VAL A 112 -10.30 -3.91 1.00
CA VAL A 112 -11.49 -3.07 0.82
C VAL A 112 -12.63 -3.70 1.60
N PHE A 113 -13.43 -2.90 2.31
CA PHE A 113 -14.56 -3.39 3.07
C PHE A 113 -15.73 -2.40 3.02
N ASP A 114 -16.92 -2.86 3.37
CA ASP A 114 -18.11 -2.02 3.51
C ASP A 114 -18.27 -1.61 4.98
N PHE A 115 -18.33 -0.31 5.27
CA PHE A 115 -18.68 0.16 6.61
C PHE A 115 -20.11 -0.23 6.99
N PRO A 116 -20.37 -0.65 8.25
CA PRO A 116 -21.72 -0.90 8.71
C PRO A 116 -22.63 0.33 8.58
N GLY A 117 -23.72 0.20 7.82
CA GLY A 117 -24.60 1.32 7.46
C GLY A 117 -23.98 2.37 6.52
N GLY A 118 -22.74 2.15 6.06
CA GLY A 118 -21.87 3.06 5.28
C GLY A 118 -22.40 3.47 3.91
N SER A 119 -23.30 2.66 3.36
CA SER A 119 -23.70 2.70 1.97
C SER A 119 -25.19 3.03 1.82
N ILE A 120 -25.56 3.72 0.73
CA ILE A 120 -26.97 3.96 0.40
C ILE A 120 -27.60 2.71 -0.26
N SER A 121 -26.80 1.93 -0.98
CA SER A 121 -27.21 0.65 -1.57
C SER A 121 -25.98 -0.24 -1.86
N GLY A 122 -26.19 -1.51 -2.19
CA GLY A 122 -25.15 -2.43 -2.69
C GLY A 122 -24.18 -3.00 -1.64
N SER A 123 -24.22 -2.51 -0.40
CA SER A 123 -23.41 -3.05 0.70
C SER A 123 -23.72 -4.51 1.00
N ARG A 124 -22.69 -5.27 1.34
CA ARG A 124 -22.81 -6.64 1.89
C ARG A 124 -22.58 -6.67 3.41
N SER A 125 -22.28 -5.53 4.03
CA SER A 125 -22.23 -5.34 5.47
C SER A 125 -23.63 -5.09 6.05
N GLU A 126 -23.77 -5.35 7.35
CA GLU A 126 -25.00 -5.06 8.10
C GLU A 126 -25.01 -3.62 8.64
N GLY A 127 -26.07 -3.24 9.36
CA GLY A 127 -26.21 -1.92 9.98
C GLY A 127 -27.09 -0.96 9.17
N LYS A 128 -27.51 0.13 9.82
CA LYS A 128 -28.34 1.19 9.21
C LYS A 128 -27.59 2.52 9.22
N THR A 129 -27.72 3.30 8.15
CA THR A 129 -27.11 4.62 8.05
C THR A 129 -27.54 5.57 9.18
N THR A 130 -28.77 5.44 9.68
CA THR A 130 -29.26 6.24 10.83
C THR A 130 -28.62 5.90 12.17
N GLU A 131 -27.96 4.74 12.26
CA GLU A 131 -27.27 4.26 13.47
C GLU A 131 -25.75 4.48 13.38
N MET A 132 -25.27 5.03 12.26
CA MET A 132 -23.87 5.31 11.99
C MET A 132 -23.48 6.73 12.42
N SER A 133 -22.22 6.89 12.79
CA SER A 133 -21.54 8.16 12.99
C SER A 133 -20.04 8.01 12.72
N VAL A 134 -19.31 9.13 12.64
CA VAL A 134 -17.84 9.12 12.56
C VAL A 134 -17.20 8.31 13.69
N LEU A 135 -17.82 8.29 14.88
CA LEU A 135 -17.30 7.52 16.02
C LEU A 135 -17.54 6.02 15.89
N THR A 136 -18.63 5.60 15.23
CA THR A 136 -18.85 4.17 14.95
C THR A 136 -17.90 3.72 13.84
N GLU A 137 -17.73 4.51 12.77
CA GLU A 137 -16.77 4.20 11.69
C GLU A 137 -15.33 4.08 12.21
N ALA A 138 -14.89 5.00 13.07
CA ALA A 138 -13.57 4.91 13.70
C ALA A 138 -13.40 3.63 14.53
N ARG A 139 -14.46 3.20 15.24
CA ARG A 139 -14.44 1.95 16.00
C ARG A 139 -14.43 0.72 15.09
N ASP A 140 -15.26 0.72 14.06
CA ASP A 140 -15.36 -0.37 13.08
C ASP A 140 -14.01 -0.55 12.37
N LEU A 141 -13.37 0.55 11.95
CA LEU A 141 -12.02 0.53 11.39
C LEU A 141 -10.98 0.00 12.39
N GLY A 142 -11.11 0.34 13.67
CA GLY A 142 -10.28 -0.22 14.74
C GLY A 142 -10.38 -1.75 14.81
N HIS A 143 -11.59 -2.30 14.78
CA HIS A 143 -11.79 -3.75 14.77
C HIS A 143 -11.29 -4.41 13.48
N VAL A 144 -11.43 -3.74 12.33
CA VAL A 144 -10.84 -4.21 11.06
C VAL A 144 -9.32 -4.26 11.17
N LEU A 145 -8.69 -3.22 11.71
CA LEU A 145 -7.23 -3.18 11.91
C LEU A 145 -6.76 -4.29 12.85
N ASP A 146 -7.47 -4.52 13.96
CA ASP A 146 -7.10 -5.56 14.92
C ASP A 146 -7.24 -6.97 14.32
N ALA A 147 -8.30 -7.22 13.54
CA ALA A 147 -8.42 -8.47 12.79
C ALA A 147 -7.29 -8.63 11.76
N ALA A 148 -6.94 -7.55 11.07
CA ALA A 148 -5.92 -7.56 10.03
C ALA A 148 -4.52 -7.91 10.54
N LYS A 149 -4.17 -7.53 11.77
CA LYS A 149 -2.89 -7.88 12.41
C LYS A 149 -2.71 -9.39 12.59
N GLU A 150 -3.80 -10.14 12.69
CA GLU A 150 -3.79 -11.59 12.90
C GLU A 150 -3.81 -12.40 11.60
N TRP A 151 -3.97 -11.74 10.44
CA TRP A 151 -3.96 -12.42 9.15
C TRP A 151 -2.56 -12.95 8.80
N ASN A 152 -2.48 -14.22 8.43
CA ASN A 152 -1.20 -14.92 8.23
C ASN A 152 -0.33 -14.34 7.11
N PHE A 153 -0.92 -13.61 6.16
CA PHE A 153 -0.26 -12.97 5.03
C PHE A 153 0.18 -11.53 5.31
N VAL A 154 -0.24 -10.94 6.45
CA VAL A 154 0.03 -9.55 6.79
C VAL A 154 1.27 -9.42 7.66
N ASP A 155 2.14 -8.49 7.31
CA ASP A 155 3.16 -7.98 8.21
C ASP A 155 2.55 -6.92 9.12
N SER A 156 2.27 -7.28 10.38
CA SER A 156 1.59 -6.43 11.34
C SER A 156 2.35 -5.14 11.71
N ASN A 157 3.64 -5.04 11.36
CA ASN A 157 4.43 -3.81 11.52
C ASN A 157 4.31 -2.85 10.33
N ARG A 158 3.63 -3.26 9.25
CA ARG A 158 3.51 -2.50 7.99
C ARG A 158 2.05 -2.48 7.52
N ILE A 159 1.18 -1.89 8.35
CA ILE A 159 -0.23 -1.63 8.01
C ILE A 159 -0.42 -0.13 7.81
N TYR A 160 -1.06 0.26 6.72
CA TYR A 160 -1.34 1.64 6.33
C TYR A 160 -2.84 1.84 6.10
N LEU A 161 -3.29 3.08 6.24
CA LEU A 161 -4.68 3.46 6.00
C LEU A 161 -4.77 4.35 4.74
N HIS A 162 -5.77 4.10 3.92
CA HIS A 162 -6.14 4.91 2.76
C HIS A 162 -7.62 5.24 2.84
N GLY A 163 -8.00 6.50 2.67
CA GLY A 163 -9.41 6.94 2.70
C GLY A 163 -9.82 7.61 1.38
N GLY A 164 -11.05 7.33 0.95
CA GLY A 164 -11.76 8.09 -0.08
C GLY A 164 -12.57 9.26 0.50
N SER A 165 -13.05 10.16 -0.37
CA SER A 165 -13.99 11.23 0.00
C SER A 165 -15.05 11.47 -1.06
#